data_AF-G2Y1I2-F1
#
_entry.id   AF-G2Y1I2-F1
#
_cell.length_a   1.000
_cell.length_b   1.000
_cell.length_c   1.000
_cell.angle_alpha   90.00
_cell.angle_beta   90.00
_cell.angle_gamma   90.00
#
_symmetry.space_group_name_H-M   'P 1'
#
loop_
_entity.id
_entity.type
_entity.pdbx_description
1 polymer ?
#
loop_
_entity_poly.entity_id
_entity_poly.type
_entity_poly.pdbx_seq_one_letter_code
_entity_poly.pdbx_strand_id
1 'polypeptide(L)'
;MNTDPFDASEDFSYLALGCDAPYVFCNFGCVDEDIWEEASTKGNMENIPHNRSALFAPKTQPTMTTAVDAFALAALAFFDRGGVK
;
A
#
# COMPACT_ATOMS: atom_id res chain seq x y z
N MET A 1 13.47 -2.23 -2.05
CA MET A 1 13.31 -1.86 -0.64
C MET A 1 13.24 -3.14 0.16
N ASN A 2 14.19 -3.38 1.06
CA ASN A 2 14.05 -4.41 2.08
C ASN A 2 13.43 -3.71 3.28
N THR A 3 12.13 -3.91 3.50
CA THR A 3 11.41 -3.41 4.68
C THR A 3 11.36 -4.53 5.69
N ASP A 4 11.66 -4.25 6.95
CA ASP A 4 11.41 -5.22 8.02
C ASP A 4 9.92 -5.64 8.00
N PRO A 5 9.60 -6.88 8.43
CA PRO A 5 8.22 -7.35 8.50
C PRO A 5 7.35 -6.35 9.27
N PHE A 6 6.18 -6.06 8.71
CA PHE A 6 5.24 -5.13 9.32
C PHE A 6 4.55 -5.79 10.52
N ASP A 7 4.61 -5.18 11.70
CA ASP A 7 4.06 -5.73 12.95
C ASP A 7 2.52 -5.67 13.06
N ALA A 8 1.82 -5.14 12.05
CA ALA A 8 0.37 -5.13 12.04
C ALA A 8 -0.21 -6.45 11.51
N SER A 9 -1.35 -6.85 12.06
CA SER A 9 -2.14 -8.00 11.61
C SER A 9 -3.22 -7.56 10.62
N GLU A 10 -3.50 -8.40 9.62
CA GLU A 10 -4.62 -8.26 8.67
C GLU A 10 -5.26 -9.62 8.42
N ASP A 11 -6.58 -9.65 8.20
CA ASP A 11 -7.36 -10.87 7.94
C ASP A 11 -7.56 -11.16 6.43
N PHE A 12 -7.00 -10.32 5.55
CA PHE A 12 -7.14 -10.39 4.09
C PHE A 12 -6.90 -11.79 3.50
N SER A 13 -5.95 -12.53 4.06
CA SER A 13 -5.60 -13.87 3.59
C SER A 13 -6.76 -14.88 3.72
N TYR A 14 -7.72 -14.66 4.62
CA TYR A 14 -8.90 -15.51 4.75
C TYR A 14 -9.81 -15.49 3.52
N LEU A 15 -9.83 -14.39 2.75
CA LEU A 15 -10.56 -14.32 1.49
C LEU A 15 -10.00 -15.31 0.46
N ALA A 16 -8.68 -15.44 0.40
CA ALA A 16 -7.99 -16.34 -0.52
C ALA A 16 -8.01 -17.80 -0.03
N LEU A 17 -7.97 -18.01 1.29
CA LEU A 17 -8.06 -19.34 1.89
C LEU A 17 -9.38 -20.04 1.53
N GLY A 18 -10.48 -19.29 1.41
CA GLY A 18 -11.80 -19.82 1.05
C GLY A 18 -11.90 -20.38 -0.37
N CYS A 19 -10.96 -20.03 -1.27
CA CYS A 19 -10.96 -20.45 -2.66
C CYS A 19 -9.64 -21.05 -3.15
N ASP A 20 -8.68 -21.29 -2.24
CA ASP A 20 -7.33 -21.82 -2.53
C ASP A 20 -6.60 -21.06 -3.67
N ALA A 21 -6.73 -19.73 -3.67
CA ALA A 21 -6.14 -18.87 -4.69
C ALA A 21 -4.85 -18.19 -4.19
N PRO A 22 -3.87 -17.93 -5.08
CA PRO A 22 -2.76 -17.05 -4.75
C PRO A 22 -3.28 -15.63 -4.47
N TYR A 23 -2.68 -14.95 -3.49
CA TYR A 23 -3.07 -13.59 -3.11
C TYR A 23 -1.85 -12.69 -2.89
N VAL A 24 -2.09 -11.39 -2.99
CA VAL A 24 -1.12 -10.34 -2.68
C VAL A 24 -1.82 -9.21 -1.92
N PHE A 25 -1.18 -8.71 -0.88
CA PHE A 25 -1.60 -7.53 -0.13
C PHE A 25 -0.61 -6.39 -0.39
N CYS A 26 -1.12 -5.25 -0.85
CA CYS A 26 -0.30 -4.11 -1.25
C CYS A 26 -0.57 -2.91 -0.33
N ASN A 27 0.48 -2.17 0.02
CA ASN A 27 0.37 -0.89 0.71
C ASN A 27 0.75 0.24 -0.24
N PHE A 28 0.11 1.40 -0.07
CA PHE A 28 0.43 2.63 -0.79
C PHE A 28 0.83 3.72 0.20
N GLY A 29 1.95 4.38 -0.08
CA GLY A 29 2.34 5.58 0.67
C GLY A 29 1.34 6.71 0.43
N CYS A 30 1.00 7.44 1.48
CA CYS A 30 0.01 8.52 1.42
C CYS A 30 0.45 9.81 2.13
N VAL A 31 1.72 9.88 2.52
CA VAL A 31 2.32 11.06 3.14
C VAL A 31 2.50 12.13 2.06
N ASP A 32 2.27 13.39 2.43
CA ASP A 32 2.59 14.49 1.52
C ASP A 32 4.09 14.50 1.20
N GLU A 33 4.43 14.77 -0.06
CA GLU A 33 5.79 14.64 -0.59
C GLU A 33 6.76 15.60 0.12
N ASP A 34 6.34 16.85 0.36
CA ASP A 34 7.18 17.84 1.04
C ASP A 34 7.45 17.42 2.49
N ILE A 35 6.43 16.86 3.16
CA ILE A 35 6.55 16.34 4.54
C ILE A 35 7.50 15.13 4.57
N TRP A 36 7.36 14.22 3.60
CA TRP A 36 8.23 13.05 3.49
C TRP A 36 9.69 13.43 3.22
N GLU A 37 9.94 14.33 2.27
CA GLU A 37 11.27 14.80 1.93
C GLU A 37 11.93 15.55 3.08
N GLU A 38 11.19 16.43 3.75
CA GLU A 38 11.65 17.12 4.94
C GLU A 38 12.04 16.10 6.03
N ALA A 39 11.17 15.12 6.27
CA ALA A 39 11.39 14.15 7.33
C ALA A 39 12.58 13.22 7.04
N SER A 40 12.72 12.83 5.77
CA SER A 40 13.84 12.01 5.29
C SER A 40 15.16 12.76 5.40
N THR A 41 15.18 14.02 4.99
CA THR A 41 16.39 14.87 5.03
C THR A 41 16.84 15.16 6.46
N LYS A 42 15.89 15.38 7.37
CA LYS A 42 16.16 15.66 8.78
C LYS A 42 16.38 14.41 9.62
N GLY A 43 16.13 13.22 9.07
CA GLY A 43 16.31 11.95 9.75
C GLY A 43 15.29 11.71 10.86
N ASN A 44 14.07 12.24 10.73
CA ASN A 44 13.05 12.26 11.77
C ASN A 44 11.71 11.64 11.30
N MET A 45 11.84 10.55 10.53
CA MET A 45 10.75 9.78 9.90
C MET A 45 9.70 9.28 10.90
N GLU A 46 10.11 9.01 12.14
CA GLU A 46 9.26 8.56 13.24
C GLU A 46 8.20 9.59 13.66
N ASN A 47 8.35 10.85 13.27
CA ASN A 47 7.38 11.91 13.59
C ASN A 47 6.24 11.99 12.58
N ILE A 48 6.32 11.28 11.45
CA ILE A 48 5.23 11.23 10.48
C ILE A 48 4.06 10.47 11.14
N PRO A 49 2.87 11.09 11.27
CA PRO A 49 1.70 10.40 11.81
C PRO A 49 1.37 9.15 11.00
N HIS A 50 1.04 8.05 11.68
CA HIS A 50 0.68 6.79 11.06
C HIS A 50 -0.72 6.31 11.51
N ASN A 51 -1.18 5.19 10.96
CA ASN A 51 -2.43 4.54 11.33
C ASN A 51 -2.61 4.49 12.85
N ARG A 52 -3.82 4.84 13.33
CA ARG A 52 -4.23 5.01 14.73
C ARG A 52 -3.81 6.31 15.42
N SER A 53 -3.13 7.24 14.74
CA SER A 53 -2.96 8.62 15.22
C SER A 53 -4.16 9.50 14.87
N ALA A 54 -4.57 10.39 15.78
CA ALA A 54 -5.59 11.41 15.50
C ALA A 54 -5.11 12.47 14.47
N LEU A 55 -3.80 12.55 14.26
CA LEU A 55 -3.17 13.46 13.29
C LEU A 55 -2.91 12.78 11.94
N PHE A 56 -3.29 11.52 11.78
CA PHE A 56 -3.12 10.82 10.52
C PHE A 56 -4.05 11.39 9.45
N ALA A 57 -3.47 12.12 8.52
CA ALA A 57 -4.18 12.81 7.43
C ALA A 57 -3.54 12.45 6.08
N PRO A 58 -3.96 11.31 5.47
CA PRO A 58 -3.49 10.91 4.13
C PRO A 58 -3.74 12.00 3.09
N LYS A 59 -2.72 12.30 2.27
CA LYS A 59 -2.88 13.13 1.07
C LYS A 59 -3.72 12.34 0.07
N THR A 60 -4.97 12.76 -0.15
CA THR A 60 -5.90 12.01 -1.01
C THR A 60 -5.39 11.87 -2.45
N GLN A 61 -4.90 12.97 -3.05
CA GLN A 61 -4.33 12.96 -4.39
C GLN A 61 -2.88 13.40 -4.36
N PRO A 62 -1.96 12.66 -5.03
CA PRO A 62 -2.23 11.64 -6.06
C PRO A 62 -2.46 10.21 -5.54
N THR A 63 -2.39 9.96 -4.22
CA THR A 63 -2.44 8.63 -3.62
C THR A 63 -3.57 7.74 -4.14
N MET A 64 -4.81 8.23 -4.16
CA MET A 64 -5.97 7.45 -4.55
C MET A 64 -5.94 7.12 -6.04
N THR A 65 -5.50 8.06 -6.88
CA THR A 65 -5.29 7.78 -8.31
C THR A 65 -4.22 6.70 -8.49
N THR A 66 -3.06 6.82 -7.82
CA THR A 66 -1.99 5.81 -7.90
C THR A 66 -2.47 4.43 -7.48
N ALA A 67 -3.26 4.32 -6.40
CA ALA A 67 -3.79 3.04 -5.94
C ALA A 67 -4.76 2.42 -6.94
N VAL A 68 -5.68 3.20 -7.51
CA VAL A 68 -6.63 2.73 -8.52
C VAL A 68 -5.90 2.28 -9.79
N ASP A 69 -4.96 3.08 -10.27
CA ASP A 69 -4.17 2.76 -11.46
C ASP A 69 -3.34 1.48 -11.25
N ALA A 70 -2.71 1.34 -10.08
CA ALA A 70 -1.95 0.14 -9.73
C ALA A 70 -2.84 -1.12 -9.69
N PHE A 71 -4.04 -1.04 -9.10
CA PHE A 71 -4.95 -2.17 -9.09
C PHE A 71 -5.49 -2.51 -10.49
N ALA A 72 -5.82 -1.50 -11.30
CA ALA A 72 -6.24 -1.73 -12.68
C ALA A 72 -5.13 -2.37 -13.51
N LEU A 73 -3.89 -1.88 -13.39
CA LEU A 73 -2.72 -2.46 -14.05
C LEU A 73 -2.41 -3.88 -13.55
N ALA A 74 -2.55 -4.15 -12.25
CA ALA A 74 -2.35 -5.49 -11.71
C ALA A 74 -3.36 -6.49 -12.27
N ALA A 75 -4.65 -6.10 -12.35
CA ALA A 75 -5.68 -6.92 -12.96
C ALA A 75 -5.40 -7.15 -14.45
N LEU A 76 -5.10 -6.09 -15.20
CA LEU A 76 -4.76 -6.20 -16.62
C LEU A 76 -3.54 -7.10 -16.81
N ALA A 77 -2.45 -6.90 -16.08
CA ALA A 77 -1.25 -7.73 -16.20
C ALA A 77 -1.51 -9.21 -15.87
N PHE A 78 -2.40 -9.49 -14.91
CA PHE A 78 -2.80 -10.85 -14.56
C PHE A 78 -3.63 -11.51 -15.67
N PHE A 79 -4.53 -10.76 -16.32
CA PHE A 79 -5.46 -11.30 -17.33
C PHE A 79 -5.01 -11.16 -18.79
N ASP A 80 -4.06 -10.27 -19.09
CA ASP A 80 -3.55 -9.98 -20.45
C ASP A 80 -2.80 -11.19 -21.06
N ARG A 81 -2.27 -12.08 -20.21
CA ARG A 81 -1.78 -13.40 -20.66
C ARG A 81 -2.92 -14.43 -20.69
N GLY A 82 -3.89 -14.22 -21.57
CA GLY A 82 -4.79 -15.26 -22.08
C GLY A 82 -5.26 -16.31 -21.07
N GLY A 83 -5.88 -15.87 -19.97
CA GLY A 83 -6.62 -16.71 -19.03
C GLY A 83 -5.78 -17.75 -18.29
N VAL A 84 -5.93 -17.80 -16.97
CA VAL A 84 -5.63 -19.03 -16.22
C VAL A 84 -6.35 -20.18 -16.93
N LYS A 85 -5.61 -21.15 -17.47
CA LYS A 85 -6.16 -22.45 -17.87
C LYS A 85 -6.47 -23.28 -16.65
#